data_AF-A0A426JPV6-F1
#
_entry.id   AF-A0A426JPV6-F1
#
_cell.length_a   1.000
_cell.length_b   1.000
_cell.length_c   1.000
_cell.angle_alpha   90.00
_cell.angle_beta   90.00
_cell.angle_gamma   90.00
#
_symmetry.space_group_name_H-M   'P 1'
#
loop_
_entity.id
_entity.type
_entity.pdbx_description
1 polymer ?
#
loop_
_entity_poly.entity_id
_entity_poly.type
_entity_poly.pdbx_seq_one_letter_code
_entity_poly.pdbx_strand_id
1 'polypeptide(L)' 'MSGTEQEHPHDTEDLVRLVLLTRQELGWNHAELAASAQVSESDVARFEAQQVVPAKPLALRFLQAMGVVVSS' A
#
# COMPACT_ATOMS: atom_id res chain seq x y z
N MET A 1 1.38 -16.71 -21.53
CA MET A 1 1.98 -15.45 -22.00
C MET A 1 1.94 -14.48 -20.83
N SER A 2 3.07 -14.29 -20.14
CA SER A 2 3.14 -13.44 -18.95
C SER A 2 3.28 -11.99 -19.40
N GLY A 3 2.16 -11.27 -19.44
CA GLY A 3 2.20 -9.82 -19.61
C GLY A 3 2.79 -9.20 -18.36
N THR A 4 3.98 -8.63 -18.45
CA THR A 4 4.47 -7.71 -17.42
C THR A 4 3.62 -6.46 -17.53
N GLU A 5 2.53 -6.37 -16.76
CA GLU A 5 1.85 -5.10 -16.52
C GLU A 5 2.91 -4.14 -15.98
N GLN A 6 3.45 -3.28 -16.84
CA GLN A 6 4.29 -2.18 -16.39
C GLN A 6 3.38 -1.23 -15.65
N GLU A 7 3.62 -1.08 -14.35
CA GLU A 7 2.87 -0.15 -13.52
C GLU A 7 3.12 1.27 -14.02
N HIS A 8 2.04 1.95 -14.43
CA HIS A 8 2.18 3.33 -14.87
C HIS A 8 2.37 4.24 -13.64
N PRO A 9 3.09 5.36 -13.76
CA PRO A 9 3.30 6.28 -12.63
C PRO A 9 1.99 6.72 -11.96
N HIS A 10 0.92 6.88 -12.74
CA HIS A 10 -0.41 7.19 -12.22
C HIS A 10 -1.01 6.06 -11.37
N ASP A 11 -0.78 4.80 -11.75
CA ASP A 11 -1.25 3.65 -10.96
C ASP A 11 -0.58 3.64 -9.58
N THR A 12 0.71 3.97 -9.51
CA THR A 12 1.46 4.09 -8.25
C THR A 12 0.91 5.23 -7.39
N GLU A 13 0.69 6.40 -7.97
CA GLU A 13 0.14 7.57 -7.25
C GLU A 13 -1.24 7.28 -6.67
N ASP A 14 -2.13 6.68 -7.46
CA ASP A 14 -3.50 6.34 -7.04
C ASP A 14 -3.52 5.31 -5.92
N LEU A 15 -2.67 4.27 -6.00
CA LEU A 15 -2.55 3.25 -4.96
C LEU A 15 -1.99 3.82 -3.66
N VAL A 16 -0.98 4.68 -3.74
CA VAL A 16 -0.42 5.36 -2.57
C VAL A 16 -1.47 6.26 -1.93
N ARG A 17 -2.20 7.03 -2.74
CA ARG A 17 -3.27 7.91 -2.25
C ARG A 17 -4.39 7.13 -1.57
N LEU A 18 -4.82 6.01 -2.14
CA LEU A 18 -5.86 5.16 -1.57
C LEU A 18 -5.45 4.65 -0.18
N VAL A 19 -4.26 4.05 -0.07
CA VAL A 19 -3.76 3.53 1.22
C VAL A 19 -3.62 4.65 2.26
N LEU A 20 -3.08 5.81 1.87
CA LEU A 20 -2.90 6.95 2.76
C LEU A 20 -4.24 7.43 3.33
N LEU A 21 -5.24 7.61 2.46
CA LEU A 21 -6.58 8.06 2.87
C LEU A 21 -7.26 7.05 3.78
N THR A 22 -7.26 5.76 3.42
CA THR A 22 -7.85 4.71 4.27
C THR A 22 -7.17 4.67 5.65
N ARG A 23 -5.84 4.73 5.69
CA ARG A 23 -5.10 4.72 6.96
C ARG A 23 -5.49 5.91 7.84
N GLN A 24 -5.62 7.10 7.25
CA GLN A 24 -6.04 8.31 7.95
C GLN A 24 -7.49 8.22 8.44
N GLU A 25 -8.40 7.66 7.65
CA GLU A 25 -9.80 7.44 8.02
C GLU A 25 -9.94 6.46 9.21
N LEU A 26 -9.08 5.45 9.29
CA LEU A 26 -8.98 4.54 10.43
C LEU A 26 -8.29 5.17 11.65
N GLY A 27 -7.69 6.35 11.50
CA GLY A 27 -6.90 7.00 12.55
C GLY A 27 -5.55 6.31 12.83
N TRP A 28 -5.07 5.47 11.91
CA TRP A 28 -3.87 4.67 12.11
C TRP A 28 -2.60 5.48 11.84
N ASN A 29 -1.57 5.29 12.67
CA ASN A 29 -0.22 5.74 12.40
C ASN A 29 0.57 4.71 11.56
N HIS A 30 1.84 5.01 11.23
CA HIS A 30 2.69 4.11 10.43
C HIS A 30 2.97 2.78 11.14
N ALA A 31 3.16 2.78 12.46
CA ALA A 31 3.43 1.58 13.25
C ALA A 31 2.24 0.62 13.26
N GLU A 32 1.02 1.12 13.37
CA GLU A 32 -0.21 0.31 13.34
C GLU A 32 -0.40 -0.38 11.99
N LEU A 33 -0.21 0.36 10.89
CA LEU A 33 -0.27 -0.23 9.55
C LEU A 33 0.86 -1.24 9.34
N ALA A 34 2.09 -0.91 9.73
CA ALA A 34 3.24 -1.79 9.59
C ALA A 34 3.04 -3.11 10.35
N ALA A 35 2.58 -3.03 11.60
CA ALA A 35 2.29 -4.20 12.42
C ALA A 35 1.17 -5.06 11.82
N SER A 36 0.05 -4.44 11.40
CA SER A 36 -1.08 -5.17 10.79
C SER A 36 -0.69 -5.84 9.46
N ALA A 37 0.11 -5.16 8.64
CA ALA A 37 0.61 -5.69 7.38
C ALA A 37 1.84 -6.59 7.53
N GLN A 38 2.40 -6.75 8.74
CA GLN A 38 3.64 -7.50 9.01
C GLN A 38 4.81 -7.02 8.12
N VAL A 39 5.04 -5.71 8.06
CA VAL A 39 6.18 -5.07 7.38
C VAL A 39 6.87 -4.08 8.33
N SER A 40 7.95 -3.42 7.88
CA SER A 40 8.58 -2.37 8.68
C SER A 40 7.85 -1.03 8.55
N GLU A 41 7.93 -0.18 9.56
CA GLU A 41 7.46 1.22 9.46
C GLU A 41 8.17 1.98 8.33
N SER A 42 9.43 1.63 8.06
CA SER A 42 10.21 2.18 6.95
C SER A 42 9.59 1.85 5.59
N ASP A 43 8.98 0.66 5.43
CA ASP A 43 8.30 0.28 4.19
C ASP A 43 7.03 1.10 3.99
N VAL A 44 6.28 1.38 5.07
CA VAL A 44 5.12 2.29 5.02
C VAL A 44 5.55 3.69 4.60
N ALA A 45 6.58 4.24 5.23
CA ALA A 45 7.08 5.58 4.91
C ALA A 45 7.59 5.69 3.46
N ARG A 46 8.34 4.68 2.98
CA ARG A 46 8.83 4.64 1.59
C ARG A 46 7.69 4.50 0.58
N PHE A 47 6.68 3.69 0.90
CA PHE A 47 5.51 3.55 0.06
C PHE A 47 4.74 4.86 -0.05
N GLU A 48 4.44 5.53 1.07
CA GLU A 48 3.73 6.82 1.07
C GLU A 48 4.54 7.94 0.39
N ALA A 49 5.87 7.85 0.41
CA ALA A 49 6.76 8.73 -0.34
C ALA A 49 6.90 8.37 -1.83
N GLN A 50 6.13 7.40 -2.35
CA GLN A 50 6.19 6.90 -3.73
C GLN A 50 7.56 6.35 -4.14
N GLN A 51 8.33 5.82 -3.18
CA GLN A 51 9.68 5.28 -3.39
C GLN A 51 9.71 3.75 -3.59
N VAL A 52 8.54 3.13 -3.76
CA VAL A 52 8.39 1.69 -3.97
C VAL A 52 7.81 1.47 -5.36
N VAL A 53 8.58 0.77 -6.21
CA VAL A 53 8.16 0.37 -7.55
C VAL A 53 8.59 -1.10 -7.77
N PRO A 54 7.67 -2.03 -8.04
CA PRO A 54 6.23 -1.82 -8.17
C PRO A 54 5.50 -1.60 -6.83
N ALA A 55 4.51 -0.72 -6.81
CA ALA A 55 3.73 -0.32 -5.63
C ALA A 55 2.55 -1.28 -5.34
N LYS A 56 1.90 -1.80 -6.39
CA LYS A 56 0.71 -2.67 -6.33
C LYS A 56 0.80 -3.81 -5.32
N PRO A 57 1.88 -4.62 -5.24
CA PRO A 57 1.94 -5.71 -4.27
C PRO A 57 1.88 -5.23 -2.82
N LEU A 58 2.58 -4.13 -2.51
CA LEU A 58 2.63 -3.57 -1.17
C LEU A 58 1.32 -2.82 -0.84
N ALA A 59 0.75 -2.12 -1.81
CA ALA A 59 -0.56 -1.48 -1.68
C ALA A 59 -1.66 -2.50 -1.33
N LEU A 60 -1.73 -3.61 -2.07
CA LEU A 60 -2.69 -4.68 -1.80
C LEU A 60 -2.53 -5.26 -0.39
N ARG A 61 -1.29 -5.44 0.06
CA ARG A 61 -1.00 -5.92 1.42
C ARG A 61 -1.51 -4.94 2.48
N PHE A 62 -1.32 -3.63 2.28
CA PHE A 62 -1.86 -2.61 3.17
C PHE A 62 -3.38 -2.57 3.16
N LEU A 63 -4.00 -2.65 1.99
CA LEU A 63 -5.46 -2.65 1.86
C LEU A 63 -6.10 -3.90 2.49
N GLN A 64 -5.44 -5.05 2.41
CA GLN A 64 -5.86 -6.26 3.13
C GLN A 64 -5.75 -6.09 4.65
N ALA A 65 -4.64 -5.54 5.13
CA ALA A 65 -4.40 -5.28 6.55
C ALA A 65 -5.44 -4.30 7.14
N MET A 66 -5.95 -3.38 6.33
CA MET A 66 -7.01 -2.43 6.69
C MET A 66 -8.44 -2.95 6.42
N GLY A 67 -8.59 -4.17 5.88
CA GLY A 67 -9.88 -4.78 5.59
C GLY A 67 -10.64 -4.18 4.40
N VAL A 68 -9.98 -3.39 3.54
CA VAL A 68 -10.59 -2.79 2.34
C VAL A 68 -10.83 -3.84 1.25
N VAL A 69 -9.89 -4.78 1.12
CA VAL A 69 -9.99 -5.89 0.16
C VAL A 69 -9.82 -7.20 0.91
N VAL A 70 -10.63 -8.20 0.53
CA VAL A 70 -10.59 -9.53 1.12
C VAL A 70 -9.71 -10.41 0.24
N SER A 71 -8.78 -11.16 0.84
CA SER A 71 -8.14 -12.27 0.14
C SER A 71 -9.19 -13.36 -0.10
N SER A 72 -9.51 -13.65 -1.37
CA SER A 72 -10.36 -14.78 -1.76
C SER A 72 -9.63 -16.10 -1.71
#